data_AF-A0A9P9D5R1-F1
#
_entry.id   AF-A0A9P9D5R1-F1
#
_cell.length_a   1.000
_cell.length_b   1.000
_cell.length_c   1.000
_cell.angle_alpha   90.00
_cell.angle_beta   90.00
_cell.angle_gamma   90.00
#
_symmetry.space_group_name_H-M   'P 1'
#
loop_
_entity.id
_entity.type
_entity.pdbx_description
1 polymer ?
#
loop_
_entity_poly.entity_id
_entity_poly.type
_entity_poly.pdbx_seq_one_letter_code
_entity_poly.pdbx_strand_id
1 'polypeptide(L)'
;MSLTLTMEHDSVPTTKEPTAPMDIASSQSPISIVYHKVTTDSSDSKGTSLISLKYLAEGAANVVFSFHPYKAETGRSDAFEVLNHTAVGQVLRISKGIDKALTGTQVMKDFEETIIPIFRQKKTSHHLLDLQVVNLPAELIEEANRLISSHTSSRGTMIPPDTAVGLLMPNMSSVPGESLTIEIKPKWLLQSPTAPEEASYRCRTCALRAQKQAQKKNRTSPKLEDGYVCPLKFPIGNPTDIQPFMHHKILRENERLEGNPLHPTIETRVVDAMTEYFSPEYPGYKLINCIRKLQEQHDPQGVTTRSFFADAAENAREILGIINLGQGPLLFTRPPPHQRSTPLPQPSTSNITEEKARAEEDIKVLEELDKNLRVAMSLRDCSLFVRANYSGDVVSVEAKLVDLDLKSERKISEWERKETQLINGLYYKGLGGGQLDRDYTEDCLVAERWRAHVPRNW
;
A
#
# COMPACT_ATOMS: atom_id res chain seq x y z
N MET A 1 -23.06 33.00 -62.76
CA MET A 1 -21.68 32.81 -62.30
C MET A 1 -21.59 33.05 -60.80
N SER A 2 -21.54 31.98 -60.00
CA SER A 2 -20.92 31.99 -58.67
C SER A 2 -20.67 30.53 -58.28
N LEU A 3 -19.42 30.28 -57.91
CA LEU A 3 -18.77 28.99 -57.75
C LEU A 3 -19.18 28.32 -56.44
N THR A 4 -19.52 27.04 -56.53
CA THR A 4 -19.62 26.11 -55.39
C THR A 4 -18.28 25.40 -55.25
N LEU A 5 -17.59 25.60 -54.13
CA LEU A 5 -16.35 24.89 -53.80
C LEU A 5 -16.71 23.57 -53.10
N THR A 6 -16.35 22.45 -53.71
CA THR A 6 -16.43 21.09 -53.16
C THR A 6 -15.27 20.83 -52.22
N MET A 7 -15.56 20.40 -50.99
CA MET A 7 -14.56 19.91 -50.03
C MET A 7 -14.27 18.43 -50.30
N GLU A 8 -13.01 18.10 -50.52
CA GLU A 8 -12.51 16.73 -50.64
C GLU A 8 -12.39 16.09 -49.24
N HIS A 9 -12.86 14.85 -49.14
CA HIS A 9 -12.76 14.00 -47.96
C HIS A 9 -11.41 13.25 -47.97
N ASP A 10 -10.45 13.72 -47.18
CA ASP A 10 -9.27 12.92 -46.85
C ASP A 10 -9.58 11.97 -45.69
N SER A 11 -9.38 10.69 -45.97
CA SER A 11 -9.67 9.56 -45.09
C SER A 11 -8.53 9.36 -44.10
N VAL A 12 -8.82 9.57 -42.81
CA VAL A 12 -7.90 9.25 -41.71
C VAL A 12 -7.86 7.73 -41.51
N PRO A 13 -6.68 7.08 -41.43
CA PRO A 13 -6.60 5.66 -41.16
C PRO A 13 -6.95 5.36 -39.70
N THR A 14 -7.98 4.55 -39.51
CA THR A 14 -8.45 4.02 -38.22
C THR A 14 -7.32 3.24 -37.54
N THR A 15 -6.75 3.79 -36.47
CA THR A 15 -5.91 3.06 -35.54
C THR A 15 -6.77 2.00 -34.84
N LYS A 16 -6.37 0.74 -34.97
CA LYS A 16 -6.99 -0.39 -34.28
C LYS A 16 -6.99 -0.12 -32.77
N GLU A 17 -8.18 -0.14 -32.17
CA GLU A 17 -8.34 -0.14 -30.72
C GLU A 17 -7.50 -1.28 -30.12
N PRO A 18 -6.75 -1.04 -29.03
CA PRO A 18 -6.14 -2.12 -28.29
C PRO A 18 -7.25 -2.94 -27.65
N THR A 19 -7.27 -4.23 -27.99
CA THR A 19 -8.12 -5.25 -27.38
C THR A 19 -8.12 -5.10 -25.85
N ALA A 20 -9.32 -4.96 -25.29
CA ALA A 20 -9.52 -4.89 -23.84
C ALA A 20 -8.83 -6.07 -23.14
N PRO A 21 -8.14 -5.85 -22.01
CA PRO A 21 -7.59 -6.95 -21.24
C PRO A 21 -8.73 -7.81 -20.69
N MET A 22 -8.68 -9.12 -20.98
CA MET A 22 -9.60 -10.13 -20.46
C MET A 22 -9.67 -10.05 -18.93
N ASP A 23 -10.89 -10.08 -18.41
CA ASP A 23 -11.19 -10.17 -16.99
C ASP A 23 -10.61 -11.47 -16.40
N ILE A 24 -9.52 -11.36 -15.63
CA ILE A 24 -9.01 -12.46 -14.80
C ILE A 24 -9.74 -12.39 -13.45
N ALA A 25 -10.88 -13.08 -13.35
CA ALA A 25 -11.33 -13.60 -12.06
C ALA A 25 -10.52 -14.88 -11.79
N SER A 26 -9.41 -14.75 -11.05
CA SER A 26 -8.53 -15.88 -10.74
C SER A 26 -9.17 -16.75 -9.65
N SER A 27 -10.11 -17.60 -10.04
CA SER A 27 -10.43 -18.84 -9.33
C SER A 27 -9.36 -19.89 -9.69
N GLN A 28 -8.08 -19.58 -9.51
CA GLN A 28 -7.01 -20.54 -9.77
C GLN A 28 -6.83 -21.41 -8.52
N SER A 29 -6.81 -22.72 -8.72
CA SER A 29 -6.45 -23.65 -7.65
C SER A 29 -5.05 -23.30 -7.14
N PRO A 30 -4.77 -23.42 -5.82
CA PRO A 30 -3.45 -23.13 -5.27
C PRO A 30 -2.37 -23.89 -6.03
N ILE A 31 -1.25 -23.21 -6.34
CA ILE A 31 -0.08 -23.89 -6.88
C ILE A 31 0.40 -24.87 -5.81
N SER A 32 0.45 -26.14 -6.18
CA SER A 32 0.98 -27.19 -5.31
C SER A 32 2.44 -27.40 -5.62
N ILE A 33 3.29 -27.25 -4.60
CA ILE A 33 4.70 -27.62 -4.66
C ILE A 33 4.81 -29.01 -4.06
N VAL A 34 5.41 -29.93 -4.81
CA VAL A 34 5.68 -31.28 -4.35
C VAL A 34 7.15 -31.36 -4.01
N TYR A 35 7.45 -31.78 -2.79
CA TYR A 35 8.83 -32.07 -2.42
C TYR A 35 9.28 -33.37 -3.08
N HIS A 36 10.36 -33.29 -3.85
CA HIS A 36 11.07 -34.46 -4.33
C HIS A 36 12.48 -34.41 -3.78
N LYS A 37 12.82 -35.34 -2.89
CA LYS A 37 14.20 -35.53 -2.49
C LYS A 37 14.97 -36.07 -3.70
N VAL A 38 15.62 -35.19 -4.46
CA VAL A 38 16.40 -35.59 -5.64
C VAL A 38 17.67 -36.31 -5.16
N THR A 39 17.59 -37.63 -5.12
CA THR A 39 18.75 -38.50 -5.34
C THR A 39 18.97 -38.51 -6.84
N THR A 40 20.08 -37.93 -7.28
CA THR A 40 20.62 -37.92 -8.66
C THR A 40 19.90 -38.85 -9.64
N ASP A 41 19.35 -38.26 -10.71
CA ASP A 41 18.63 -38.86 -11.85
C ASP A 41 17.10 -38.91 -11.73
N SER A 42 16.44 -37.79 -12.06
CA SER A 42 15.05 -37.81 -12.50
C SER A 42 14.89 -36.99 -13.79
N SER A 43 14.52 -37.68 -14.86
CA SER A 43 14.22 -37.13 -16.17
C SER A 43 13.02 -36.19 -16.14
N ASP A 44 13.13 -35.09 -16.89
CA ASP A 44 12.10 -34.07 -17.14
C ASP A 44 10.75 -34.73 -17.51
N SER A 45 9.78 -34.66 -16.61
CA SER A 45 8.41 -35.08 -16.89
C SER A 45 7.65 -33.90 -17.52
N LYS A 46 6.81 -34.16 -18.53
CA LYS A 46 6.12 -33.09 -19.28
C LYS A 46 5.23 -32.26 -18.35
N GLY A 47 5.62 -31.01 -18.11
CA GLY A 47 4.83 -30.01 -17.37
C GLY A 47 5.38 -29.64 -15.99
N THR A 48 6.44 -30.30 -15.53
CA THR A 48 7.01 -30.12 -14.19
C THR A 48 8.38 -29.47 -14.27
N SER A 49 8.73 -28.59 -13.33
CA SER A 49 10.06 -27.97 -13.27
C SER A 49 10.67 -28.16 -11.90
N LEU A 50 11.93 -28.60 -11.86
CA LEU A 50 12.71 -28.64 -10.63
C LEU A 50 13.22 -27.25 -10.30
N ILE A 51 12.96 -26.81 -9.07
CA ILE A 51 13.34 -25.50 -8.56
C ILE A 51 14.22 -25.60 -7.32
N SER A 52 14.91 -24.50 -7.04
CA SER A 52 15.59 -24.24 -5.77
C SER A 52 15.17 -22.86 -5.23
N LEU A 53 15.23 -22.71 -3.91
CA LEU A 53 14.97 -21.44 -3.22
C LEU A 53 16.25 -20.60 -3.17
N LYS A 54 16.13 -19.31 -3.48
CA LYS A 54 17.16 -18.30 -3.18
C LYS A 54 16.58 -17.23 -2.27
N TYR A 55 17.23 -16.99 -1.14
CA TYR A 55 16.89 -15.88 -0.24
C TYR A 55 17.07 -14.54 -0.94
N LEU A 56 16.07 -13.66 -0.87
CA LEU A 56 16.13 -12.31 -1.44
C LEU A 56 16.17 -11.23 -0.36
N ALA A 57 15.18 -11.23 0.54
CA ALA A 57 15.04 -10.18 1.52
C ALA A 57 14.19 -10.63 2.72
N GLU A 58 14.36 -9.92 3.84
CA GLU A 58 13.53 -10.06 5.03
C GLU A 58 12.97 -8.70 5.42
N GLY A 59 11.66 -8.65 5.65
CA GLY A 59 10.96 -7.53 6.25
C GLY A 59 10.56 -7.82 7.70
N ALA A 60 9.86 -6.87 8.32
CA ALA A 60 9.39 -7.05 9.69
C ALA A 60 8.46 -8.26 9.85
N ALA A 61 7.56 -8.49 8.87
CA ALA A 61 6.49 -9.48 8.94
C ALA A 61 6.64 -10.66 7.97
N ASN A 62 7.49 -10.55 6.96
CA ASN A 62 7.59 -11.54 5.88
C ASN A 62 9.05 -11.77 5.49
N VAL A 63 9.32 -12.96 4.97
CA VAL A 63 10.57 -13.28 4.27
C VAL A 63 10.24 -13.54 2.81
N VAL A 64 11.16 -13.16 1.93
CA VAL A 64 11.01 -13.22 0.48
C VAL A 64 12.12 -14.07 -0.12
N PHE A 65 11.71 -15.04 -0.92
CA PHE A 65 12.55 -15.95 -1.68
C PHE A 65 12.23 -15.84 -3.17
N SER A 66 13.08 -16.41 -4.00
CA SER A 66 12.84 -16.55 -5.44
C SER A 66 13.01 -17.99 -5.87
N PHE A 67 12.16 -18.42 -6.80
CA PHE A 67 12.25 -19.73 -7.43
C PHE A 67 13.23 -19.67 -8.60
N HIS A 68 14.28 -20.48 -8.52
CA HIS A 68 15.28 -20.61 -9.57
C HIS A 68 15.26 -22.02 -10.16
N PRO A 69 15.60 -22.20 -11.45
CA PRO A 69 15.83 -23.54 -11.99
C PRO A 69 16.85 -24.28 -11.12
N TYR A 70 16.54 -25.51 -10.74
CA TYR A 70 17.48 -26.36 -10.02
C TYR A 70 18.70 -26.66 -10.91
N LYS A 71 19.90 -26.51 -10.34
CA LYS A 71 21.16 -26.91 -10.98
C LYS A 71 21.87 -27.92 -10.09
N ALA A 72 22.01 -29.15 -10.57
CA ALA A 72 22.61 -30.26 -9.81
C ALA A 72 24.06 -30.01 -9.38
N GLU A 73 24.76 -29.09 -10.05
CA GLU A 73 26.21 -28.86 -9.90
C GLU A 73 26.61 -28.16 -8.59
N THR A 74 25.68 -27.59 -7.81
CA THR A 74 26.03 -26.82 -6.59
C THR A 74 25.99 -27.63 -5.29
N GLY A 75 25.54 -28.88 -5.31
CA GLY A 75 25.66 -29.85 -4.21
C GLY A 75 25.08 -29.44 -2.84
N ARG A 76 24.26 -28.38 -2.75
CA ARG A 76 23.87 -27.74 -1.47
C ARG A 76 22.42 -27.29 -1.34
N SER A 77 21.57 -27.48 -2.34
CA SER A 77 20.16 -27.11 -2.27
C SER A 77 19.30 -28.33 -2.51
N ASP A 78 18.29 -28.53 -1.65
CA ASP A 78 17.21 -29.45 -1.95
C ASP A 78 16.49 -28.97 -3.22
N ALA A 79 16.06 -29.92 -4.03
CA ALA A 79 15.24 -29.67 -5.21
C ALA A 79 13.77 -29.83 -4.84
N PHE A 80 12.92 -28.98 -5.42
CA PHE A 80 11.48 -29.06 -5.26
C PHE A 80 10.85 -29.12 -6.64
N GLU A 81 9.80 -29.91 -6.81
CA GLU A 81 9.09 -29.98 -8.07
C GLU A 81 7.88 -29.04 -8.02
N VAL A 82 7.75 -28.21 -9.05
CA VAL A 82 6.56 -27.40 -9.26
C VAL A 82 5.87 -27.88 -10.51
N LEU A 83 4.59 -28.21 -10.39
CA LEU A 83 3.73 -28.66 -11.48
C LEU A 83 3.44 -27.56 -12.52
N ASN A 84 3.97 -26.36 -12.32
CA ASN A 84 3.79 -25.21 -13.18
C ASN A 84 5.12 -24.50 -13.46
N HIS A 85 5.67 -24.70 -14.67
CA HIS A 85 6.90 -24.06 -15.13
C HIS A 85 6.88 -22.52 -15.06
N THR A 86 5.71 -21.87 -15.10
CA THR A 86 5.62 -20.41 -15.00
C THR A 86 5.98 -19.87 -13.62
N ALA A 87 6.10 -20.75 -12.61
CA ALA A 87 6.55 -20.38 -11.27
C ALA A 87 8.06 -20.06 -11.20
N VAL A 88 8.84 -20.56 -12.17
CA VAL A 88 10.28 -20.28 -12.24
C VAL A 88 10.52 -18.80 -12.50
N GLY A 89 11.43 -18.19 -11.75
CA GLY A 89 11.71 -16.76 -11.81
C GLY A 89 10.75 -15.89 -11.01
N GLN A 90 9.68 -16.46 -10.43
CA GLN A 90 8.77 -15.76 -9.54
C GLN A 90 9.32 -15.65 -8.11
N VAL A 91 8.68 -14.77 -7.34
CA VAL A 91 9.04 -14.44 -5.97
C VAL A 91 8.05 -15.08 -5.00
N LEU A 92 8.55 -15.86 -4.04
CA LEU A 92 7.75 -16.46 -2.98
C LEU A 92 7.87 -15.62 -1.71
N ARG A 93 6.74 -15.13 -1.21
CA ARG A 93 6.62 -14.42 0.06
C ARG A 93 6.00 -15.35 1.10
N ILE A 94 6.66 -15.49 2.25
CA ILE A 94 6.21 -16.32 3.38
C ILE A 94 6.06 -15.45 4.64
N SER A 95 4.96 -15.61 5.37
CA SER A 95 4.71 -14.91 6.63
C SER A 95 5.59 -15.46 7.74
N LYS A 96 6.10 -14.58 8.61
CA LYS A 96 6.90 -14.95 9.78
C LYS A 96 6.06 -15.37 10.99
N GLY A 97 4.73 -15.39 10.87
CA GLY A 97 3.81 -15.81 11.93
C GLY A 97 3.81 -14.91 13.18
N ILE A 98 4.23 -13.66 13.06
CA ILE A 98 4.22 -12.71 14.20
C ILE A 98 2.79 -12.24 14.51
N ASP A 99 2.46 -11.99 15.78
CA ASP A 99 1.11 -11.65 16.29
C ASP A 99 0.36 -10.51 15.59
N LYS A 100 1.07 -9.64 14.85
CA LYS A 100 0.53 -8.48 14.15
C LYS A 100 0.53 -8.63 12.62
N ALA A 101 1.05 -9.74 12.10
CA ALA A 101 1.05 -10.06 10.68
C ALA A 101 -0.16 -10.93 10.33
N LEU A 102 -0.66 -10.76 9.12
CA LEU A 102 -1.68 -11.65 8.56
C LEU A 102 -1.04 -12.94 8.05
N THR A 103 -1.81 -14.03 8.06
CA THR A 103 -1.43 -15.27 7.38
C THR A 103 -1.55 -15.10 5.87
N GLY A 104 -0.86 -15.94 5.09
CA GLY A 104 -0.96 -15.89 3.61
C GLY A 104 -2.40 -16.03 3.13
N THR A 105 -3.18 -16.94 3.73
CA THR A 105 -4.61 -17.12 3.43
C THR A 105 -5.43 -15.87 3.70
N GLN A 106 -5.23 -15.20 4.84
CA GLN A 106 -5.97 -13.98 5.16
C GLN A 106 -5.58 -12.82 4.23
N VAL A 107 -4.29 -12.68 3.89
CA VAL A 107 -3.83 -11.69 2.91
C VAL A 107 -4.50 -11.92 1.57
N MET A 108 -4.53 -13.15 1.07
CA MET A 108 -5.17 -13.45 -0.22
C MET A 108 -6.67 -13.16 -0.18
N LYS A 109 -7.37 -13.61 0.86
CA LYS A 109 -8.80 -13.35 1.05
C LYS A 109 -9.10 -11.85 1.03
N ASP A 110 -8.36 -11.08 1.83
CA ASP A 110 -8.51 -9.62 1.89
C ASP A 110 -8.21 -8.95 0.53
N PHE A 111 -7.21 -9.47 -0.19
CA PHE A 111 -6.86 -8.99 -1.52
C PHE A 111 -7.99 -9.24 -2.52
N GLU A 112 -8.57 -10.43 -2.56
CA GLU A 112 -9.65 -10.81 -3.47
C GLU A 112 -10.99 -10.15 -3.15
N GLU A 113 -11.36 -10.11 -1.87
CA GLU A 113 -12.67 -9.63 -1.43
C GLU A 113 -12.72 -8.11 -1.22
N THR A 114 -11.57 -7.46 -0.99
CA THR A 114 -11.51 -6.01 -0.70
C THR A 114 -10.70 -5.23 -1.71
N ILE A 115 -9.45 -5.62 -1.99
CA ILE A 115 -8.54 -4.81 -2.82
C ILE A 115 -8.88 -4.90 -4.31
N ILE A 116 -9.01 -6.11 -4.87
CA ILE A 116 -9.33 -6.29 -6.28
C ILE A 116 -10.62 -5.55 -6.69
N PRO A 117 -11.75 -5.65 -5.94
CA PRO A 117 -13.00 -4.97 -6.30
C PRO A 117 -12.85 -3.46 -6.39
N ILE A 118 -12.17 -2.80 -5.43
CA ILE A 118 -12.05 -1.34 -5.42
C ILE A 118 -11.19 -0.82 -6.57
N PHE A 119 -10.18 -1.57 -7.03
CA PHE A 119 -9.38 -1.20 -8.21
C PHE A 119 -10.07 -1.57 -9.53
N ARG A 120 -10.83 -2.68 -9.57
CA ARG A 120 -11.64 -3.07 -10.74
C ARG A 120 -12.69 -2.01 -11.05
N GLN A 121 -13.41 -1.53 -10.03
CA GLN A 121 -14.39 -0.44 -10.17
C GLN A 121 -13.77 0.84 -10.77
N LYS A 122 -12.49 1.08 -10.53
CA LYS A 122 -11.75 2.25 -11.06
C LYS A 122 -10.99 1.97 -12.36
N LYS A 123 -11.12 0.76 -12.92
CA LYS A 123 -10.43 0.30 -14.16
C LYS A 123 -8.90 0.36 -14.08
N THR A 124 -8.34 0.15 -12.88
CA THR A 124 -6.89 0.18 -12.60
C THR A 124 -6.36 -1.14 -12.03
N SER A 125 -7.18 -2.20 -12.05
CA SER A 125 -6.80 -3.53 -11.54
C SER A 125 -5.60 -4.15 -12.25
N HIS A 126 -5.30 -3.77 -13.50
CA HIS A 126 -4.11 -4.24 -14.22
C HIS A 126 -2.79 -3.77 -13.58
N HIS A 127 -2.83 -2.77 -12.70
CA HIS A 127 -1.69 -2.36 -11.87
C HIS A 127 -1.54 -3.17 -10.59
N LEU A 128 -2.49 -4.04 -10.25
CA LEU A 128 -2.31 -4.95 -9.13
C LEU A 128 -1.29 -6.02 -9.49
N LEU A 129 -0.49 -6.43 -8.50
CA LEU A 129 0.39 -7.57 -8.64
C LEU A 129 -0.44 -8.86 -8.66
N ASP A 130 -0.12 -9.77 -9.57
CA ASP A 130 -0.78 -11.07 -9.64
C ASP A 130 -0.30 -11.92 -8.47
N LEU A 131 -1.16 -12.10 -7.47
CA LEU A 131 -0.88 -12.93 -6.31
C LEU A 131 -1.49 -14.32 -6.51
N GLN A 132 -0.71 -15.35 -6.19
CA GLN A 132 -1.17 -16.74 -6.22
C GLN A 132 -0.84 -17.43 -4.92
N VAL A 133 -1.79 -18.25 -4.44
CA VAL A 133 -1.61 -19.06 -3.24
C VAL A 133 -0.74 -20.27 -3.58
N VAL A 134 0.24 -20.54 -2.73
CA VAL A 134 1.12 -21.71 -2.84
C VAL A 134 1.03 -22.55 -1.58
N ASN A 135 0.82 -23.85 -1.75
CA ASN A 135 0.92 -24.81 -0.65
C ASN A 135 2.40 -25.08 -0.37
N LEU A 136 2.82 -24.92 0.89
CA LEU A 136 4.20 -25.09 1.33
C LEU A 136 4.34 -26.44 2.06
N PRO A 137 5.08 -27.42 1.49
CA PRO A 137 5.41 -28.63 2.22
C PRO A 137 6.42 -28.33 3.34
N ALA A 138 6.43 -29.16 4.39
CA ALA A 138 7.27 -28.95 5.57
C ALA A 138 8.76 -28.84 5.21
N GLU A 139 9.20 -29.63 4.24
CA GLU A 139 10.58 -29.66 3.75
C GLU A 139 11.00 -28.34 3.08
N LEU A 140 10.06 -27.64 2.42
CA LEU A 140 10.31 -26.32 1.85
C LEU A 140 10.47 -25.27 2.96
N ILE A 141 9.70 -25.38 4.04
CA ILE A 141 9.83 -24.51 5.22
C ILE A 141 11.17 -24.74 5.91
N GLU A 142 11.60 -26.00 6.06
CA GLU A 142 12.91 -26.36 6.61
C GLU A 142 14.05 -25.75 5.78
N GLU A 143 14.00 -25.87 4.45
CA GLU A 143 15.01 -25.27 3.57
C GLU A 143 14.99 -23.73 3.63
N ALA A 144 13.80 -23.12 3.62
CA ALA A 144 13.67 -21.67 3.78
C ALA A 144 14.30 -21.19 5.09
N ASN A 145 14.06 -21.91 6.18
CA ASN A 145 14.63 -21.64 7.50
C ASN A 145 16.16 -21.83 7.54
N ARG A 146 16.70 -22.81 6.82
CA ARG A 146 18.15 -22.99 6.64
C ARG A 146 18.77 -21.80 5.90
N LEU A 147 18.12 -21.34 4.83
CA LEU A 147 18.57 -20.18 4.04
C LEU A 147 18.51 -18.87 4.84
N ILE A 148 17.49 -18.66 5.66
CA ILE A 148 17.42 -17.52 6.59
C ILE A 148 18.64 -17.54 7.50
N SER A 149 18.88 -18.68 8.16
CA SER A 149 19.97 -18.85 9.12
C SER A 149 21.36 -18.61 8.50
N SER A 150 21.54 -18.88 7.20
CA SER A 150 22.81 -18.65 6.52
C SER A 150 23.03 -17.19 6.07
N HIS A 151 21.97 -16.40 5.94
CA HIS A 151 22.03 -15.01 5.43
C HIS A 151 21.86 -13.95 6.52
N THR A 152 21.34 -14.32 7.71
CA THR A 152 21.10 -13.37 8.80
C THR A 152 22.07 -13.61 9.96
N SER A 153 22.89 -12.60 10.28
CA SER A 153 23.88 -12.65 11.37
C SER A 153 23.29 -12.62 12.79
N SER A 154 22.00 -12.32 12.92
CA SER A 154 21.22 -12.44 14.16
C SER A 154 20.14 -13.49 13.94
N ARG A 155 19.62 -14.11 15.01
CA ARG A 155 18.50 -15.06 14.98
C ARG A 155 17.27 -14.41 14.29
N GLY A 156 17.24 -14.42 12.96
CA GLY A 156 16.08 -14.01 12.18
C GLY A 156 14.86 -14.75 12.71
N THR A 157 13.69 -14.10 12.70
CA THR A 157 12.49 -14.81 13.14
C THR A 157 12.22 -15.90 12.11
N MET A 158 12.41 -17.15 12.55
CA MET A 158 12.17 -18.32 11.73
C MET A 158 10.71 -18.37 11.30
N ILE A 159 10.46 -18.96 10.14
CA ILE A 159 9.12 -19.27 9.69
C ILE A 159 8.56 -20.39 10.57
N PRO A 160 7.33 -20.26 11.12
CA PRO A 160 6.70 -21.32 11.89
C PRO A 160 6.58 -22.62 11.08
N PRO A 161 6.92 -23.79 11.66
CA PRO A 161 6.87 -25.08 10.95
C PRO A 161 5.48 -25.46 10.41
N ASP A 162 4.41 -24.94 11.02
CA ASP A 162 3.01 -25.14 10.63
C ASP A 162 2.53 -24.16 9.54
N THR A 163 3.42 -23.33 8.99
CA THR A 163 3.09 -22.42 7.89
C THR A 163 2.82 -23.20 6.61
N ALA A 164 1.54 -23.45 6.32
CA ALA A 164 1.12 -24.24 5.16
C ALA A 164 1.00 -23.44 3.85
N VAL A 165 0.99 -22.11 3.91
CA VAL A 165 0.66 -21.24 2.76
C VAL A 165 1.67 -20.11 2.58
N GLY A 166 2.12 -19.95 1.34
CA GLY A 166 2.89 -18.81 0.85
C GLY A 166 2.18 -18.08 -0.29
N LEU A 167 2.69 -16.91 -0.65
CA LEU A 167 2.17 -16.10 -1.76
C LEU A 167 3.24 -15.97 -2.84
N LEU A 168 2.93 -16.45 -4.04
CA LEU A 168 3.77 -16.32 -5.22
C LEU A 168 3.36 -15.08 -6.01
N MET A 169 4.36 -14.38 -6.53
CA MET A 169 4.15 -13.15 -7.26
C MET A 169 5.21 -12.93 -8.35
N PRO A 170 4.88 -12.18 -9.42
CA PRO A 170 5.85 -11.78 -10.43
C PRO A 170 7.08 -11.09 -9.82
N ASN A 171 8.25 -11.40 -10.38
CA ASN A 171 9.48 -10.71 -10.03
C ASN A 171 9.56 -9.37 -10.76
N MET A 172 9.58 -8.28 -9.99
CA MET A 172 9.72 -6.91 -10.50
C MET A 172 11.16 -6.38 -10.37
N SER A 173 12.14 -7.20 -9.99
CA SER A 173 13.53 -6.76 -9.88
C SER A 173 14.08 -6.28 -11.23
N SER A 174 15.02 -5.35 -11.19
CA SER A 174 15.77 -4.92 -12.39
C SER A 174 16.51 -6.09 -13.02
N VAL A 175 16.60 -6.10 -14.34
CA VAL A 175 17.36 -7.10 -15.11
C VAL A 175 18.45 -6.37 -15.87
N PRO A 176 19.75 -6.59 -15.55
CA PRO A 176 20.85 -5.90 -16.21
C PRO A 176 20.78 -6.00 -17.73
N GLY A 177 20.87 -4.86 -18.42
CA GLY A 177 20.79 -4.79 -19.87
C GLY A 177 19.37 -4.83 -20.47
N GLU A 178 18.32 -5.10 -19.68
CA GLU A 178 16.95 -5.23 -20.18
C GLU A 178 15.95 -4.29 -19.49
N SER A 179 16.04 -4.12 -18.16
CA SER A 179 15.10 -3.31 -17.40
C SER A 179 15.66 -2.73 -16.12
N LEU A 180 15.14 -1.57 -15.72
CA LEU A 180 15.39 -0.94 -14.42
C LEU A 180 14.07 -0.73 -13.70
N THR A 181 14.00 -1.16 -12.44
CA THR A 181 12.84 -0.94 -11.57
C THR A 181 13.20 -0.05 -10.40
N ILE A 182 12.35 0.93 -10.12
CA ILE A 182 12.41 1.75 -8.90
C ILE A 182 11.20 1.50 -7.99
N GLU A 183 11.41 1.66 -6.68
CA GLU A 183 10.32 1.67 -5.70
C GLU A 183 9.91 3.11 -5.32
N ILE A 184 8.62 3.39 -5.47
CA ILE A 184 7.96 4.61 -5.02
C ILE A 184 6.95 4.24 -3.93
N LYS A 185 6.96 4.95 -2.78
CA LYS A 185 5.90 4.86 -1.78
C LYS A 185 4.99 6.07 -1.93
N PRO A 186 3.75 5.95 -2.41
CA PRO A 186 2.87 7.10 -2.69
C PRO A 186 2.55 7.93 -1.43
N LYS A 187 2.54 7.31 -0.25
CA LYS A 187 2.17 7.95 1.02
C LYS A 187 0.77 8.57 0.95
N TRP A 188 0.58 9.69 1.66
CA TRP A 188 -0.67 10.43 1.68
C TRP A 188 -0.76 11.34 0.46
N LEU A 189 -1.61 10.98 -0.50
CA LEU A 189 -1.79 11.72 -1.76
C LEU A 189 -2.80 12.87 -1.62
N LEU A 190 -3.40 13.02 -0.44
CA LEU A 190 -4.22 14.14 -0.01
C LEU A 190 -3.73 14.62 1.36
N GLN A 191 -4.09 15.85 1.70
CA GLN A 191 -3.92 16.33 3.06
C GLN A 191 -4.76 15.47 4.01
N SER A 192 -4.27 15.28 5.23
CA SER A 192 -5.07 14.61 6.28
C SER A 192 -6.37 15.40 6.52
N PRO A 193 -7.54 14.75 6.58
CA PRO A 193 -8.80 15.44 6.88
C PRO A 193 -8.79 16.16 8.23
N THR A 194 -7.96 15.70 9.16
CA THR A 194 -7.82 16.26 10.51
C THR A 194 -6.65 17.22 10.63
N ALA A 195 -5.99 17.57 9.52
CA ALA A 195 -5.00 18.63 9.50
C ALA A 195 -5.68 19.99 9.77
N PRO A 196 -5.04 20.93 10.50
CA PRO A 196 -5.62 22.25 10.73
C PRO A 196 -5.86 23.02 9.41
N GLU A 197 -7.12 23.22 9.01
CA GLU A 197 -7.50 23.74 7.67
C GLU A 197 -6.81 25.05 7.31
N GLU A 198 -6.86 26.05 8.20
CA GLU A 198 -6.35 27.41 7.93
C GLU A 198 -4.93 27.67 8.43
N ALA A 199 -4.34 26.73 9.16
CA ALA A 199 -3.05 26.92 9.82
C ALA A 199 -1.96 25.96 9.30
N SER A 200 -2.29 25.08 8.36
CA SER A 200 -1.34 24.09 7.84
C SER A 200 -0.31 24.74 6.92
N TYR A 201 0.95 24.52 7.26
CA TYR A 201 2.13 24.79 6.43
C TYR A 201 2.63 23.51 5.74
N ARG A 202 2.50 22.34 6.38
CA ARG A 202 2.95 21.05 5.84
C ARG A 202 1.80 20.12 5.51
N CYS A 203 1.99 19.27 4.49
CA CYS A 203 1.16 18.07 4.36
C CYS A 203 1.49 17.06 5.47
N ARG A 204 0.60 16.12 5.74
CA ARG A 204 0.80 15.07 6.77
C ARG A 204 2.15 14.36 6.64
N THR A 205 2.55 13.99 5.42
CA THR A 205 3.82 13.27 5.20
C THR A 205 5.02 14.15 5.52
N CYS A 206 5.01 15.42 5.09
CA CYS A 206 6.07 16.38 5.42
C CYS A 206 6.11 16.68 6.93
N ALA A 207 4.96 16.82 7.58
CA ALA A 207 4.86 17.00 9.03
C ALA A 207 5.49 15.81 9.81
N LEU A 208 5.18 14.57 9.40
CA LEU A 208 5.80 13.39 10.01
C LEU A 208 7.32 13.33 9.77
N ARG A 209 7.80 13.74 8.59
CA ARG A 209 9.23 13.80 8.30
C ARG A 209 9.93 14.80 9.22
N ALA A 210 9.39 16.00 9.35
CA ALA A 210 9.90 17.01 10.27
C ALA A 210 9.92 16.50 11.73
N GLN A 211 8.85 15.84 12.19
CA GLN A 211 8.83 15.22 13.52
C GLN A 211 9.94 14.19 13.71
N LYS A 212 10.10 13.26 12.75
CA LYS A 212 11.14 12.24 12.82
C LYS A 212 12.54 12.85 12.80
N GLN A 213 12.75 13.92 12.04
CA GLN A 213 14.03 14.63 12.00
C GLN A 213 14.31 15.34 13.33
N ALA A 214 13.33 16.04 13.90
CA ALA A 214 13.46 16.70 15.21
C ALA A 214 13.78 15.72 16.35
N GLN A 215 13.33 14.46 16.25
CA GLN A 215 13.63 13.40 17.21
C GLN A 215 15.04 12.80 17.08
N LYS A 216 15.74 13.00 15.95
CA LYS A 216 17.12 12.52 15.77
C LYS A 216 18.08 13.41 16.56
N LYS A 217 18.84 12.82 17.50
CA LYS A 217 19.71 13.53 18.47
C LYS A 217 20.91 14.29 17.86
N ASN A 218 21.26 14.08 16.59
CA ASN A 218 22.37 14.79 15.92
C ASN A 218 21.86 15.98 15.09
N ARG A 219 22.03 17.18 15.64
CA ARG A 219 21.59 18.49 15.11
C ARG A 219 22.51 19.02 14.00
N THR A 220 22.75 18.27 12.93
CA THR A 220 23.12 18.89 11.66
C THR A 220 21.83 19.32 10.98
N SER A 221 21.75 20.60 10.59
CA SER A 221 20.60 21.22 9.91
C SER A 221 19.94 20.27 8.90
N PRO A 222 18.60 20.29 8.78
CA PRO A 222 17.90 19.38 7.88
C PRO A 222 18.40 19.59 6.45
N LYS A 223 19.26 18.69 5.96
CA LYS A 223 19.39 18.55 4.51
C LYS A 223 18.06 17.97 4.05
N LEU A 224 17.39 18.65 3.11
CA LEU A 224 16.42 17.98 2.27
C LEU A 224 17.09 16.69 1.80
N GLU A 225 16.49 15.54 2.12
CA GLU A 225 16.99 14.28 1.59
C GLU A 225 16.96 14.42 0.06
N ASP A 226 18.13 14.30 -0.56
CA ASP A 226 18.24 14.30 -2.01
C ASP A 226 17.25 13.25 -2.56
N GLY A 227 16.47 13.63 -3.58
CA GLY A 227 15.45 12.76 -4.16
C GLY A 227 14.25 12.48 -3.25
N TYR A 228 13.78 13.48 -2.51
CA TYR A 228 12.41 13.50 -2.00
C TYR A 228 11.49 14.30 -2.94
N VAL A 229 10.22 13.89 -3.00
CA VAL A 229 9.13 14.70 -3.57
C VAL A 229 7.95 14.70 -2.60
N CYS A 230 7.30 15.85 -2.45
CA CYS A 230 6.05 15.92 -1.70
C CYS A 230 4.99 14.99 -2.34
N PRO A 231 4.38 14.06 -1.57
CA PRO A 231 3.33 13.19 -2.11
C PRO A 231 2.16 13.90 -2.80
N LEU A 232 1.84 15.13 -2.38
CA LEU A 232 0.75 15.91 -2.98
C LEU A 232 1.06 16.43 -4.39
N LYS A 233 2.33 16.37 -4.83
CA LYS A 233 2.73 16.76 -6.18
C LYS A 233 2.45 15.68 -7.22
N PHE A 234 2.45 14.40 -6.82
CA PHE A 234 2.14 13.29 -7.74
C PHE A 234 0.76 13.40 -8.40
N PRO A 235 -0.34 13.68 -7.67
CA PRO A 235 -1.65 13.82 -8.29
C PRO A 235 -1.82 15.05 -9.18
N ILE A 236 -0.90 16.02 -9.12
CA ILE A 236 -0.86 17.17 -10.05
C ILE A 236 -0.31 16.73 -11.41
N GLY A 237 0.66 15.81 -11.41
CA GLY A 237 1.27 15.28 -12.64
C GLY A 237 2.15 16.29 -13.38
N ASN A 238 2.73 17.27 -12.68
CA ASN A 238 3.65 18.23 -13.28
C ASN A 238 5.05 17.59 -13.41
N PRO A 239 5.60 17.44 -14.63
CA PRO A 239 6.92 16.83 -14.84
C PRO A 239 8.04 17.53 -14.06
N THR A 240 8.00 18.86 -13.97
CA THR A 240 9.03 19.66 -13.28
C THR A 240 9.15 19.32 -11.79
N ASP A 241 8.04 18.89 -11.17
CA ASP A 241 8.00 18.48 -9.77
C ASP A 241 8.49 17.03 -9.56
N ILE A 242 8.29 16.17 -10.56
CA ILE A 242 8.50 14.72 -10.45
C ILE A 242 9.88 14.29 -10.98
N GLN A 243 10.38 14.97 -12.00
CA GLN A 243 11.62 14.61 -12.69
C GLN A 243 12.83 14.52 -11.74
N PRO A 244 13.08 15.49 -10.82
CA PRO A 244 14.26 15.42 -9.95
C PRO A 244 14.22 14.20 -9.03
N PHE A 245 13.01 13.84 -8.57
CA PHE A 245 12.78 12.65 -7.77
C PHE A 245 12.99 11.36 -8.58
N MET A 246 12.51 11.30 -9.82
CA MET A 246 12.75 10.17 -10.73
C MET A 246 14.22 9.99 -11.02
N HIS A 247 14.90 11.07 -11.41
CA HIS A 247 16.32 11.07 -11.71
C HIS A 247 17.15 10.52 -10.54
N HIS A 248 16.91 11.03 -9.33
CA HIS A 248 17.62 10.55 -8.14
C HIS A 248 17.33 9.08 -7.83
N LYS A 249 16.08 8.63 -7.99
CA LYS A 249 15.70 7.23 -7.77
C LYS A 249 16.38 6.30 -8.77
N ILE A 250 16.38 6.67 -10.05
CA ILE A 250 16.98 5.88 -11.13
C ILE A 250 18.49 5.80 -10.95
N LEU A 251 19.17 6.91 -10.66
CA LEU A 251 20.60 6.91 -10.38
C LEU A 251 20.98 5.93 -9.26
N ARG A 252 20.24 5.95 -8.15
CA ARG A 252 20.52 5.07 -7.01
C ARG A 252 20.31 3.59 -7.31
N GLU A 253 19.31 3.24 -8.13
CA GLU A 253 19.14 1.85 -8.56
C GLU A 253 20.17 1.47 -9.63
N ASN A 254 20.56 2.40 -10.50
CA ASN A 254 21.61 2.19 -11.50
C ASN A 254 22.96 1.84 -10.84
N GLU A 255 23.33 2.55 -9.77
CA GLU A 255 24.54 2.27 -8.97
C GLU A 255 24.55 0.86 -8.34
N ARG A 256 23.37 0.25 -8.15
CA ARG A 256 23.22 -1.10 -7.57
C ARG A 256 23.16 -2.21 -8.63
N LEU A 257 23.05 -1.88 -9.92
CA LEU A 257 23.06 -2.87 -10.98
C LEU A 257 24.46 -3.46 -11.11
N GLU A 258 24.61 -4.71 -10.65
CA GLU A 258 25.87 -5.44 -10.77
C GLU A 258 26.22 -5.68 -12.26
N GLY A 259 27.45 -5.33 -12.65
CA GLY A 259 28.07 -5.75 -13.91
C GLY A 259 27.75 -4.93 -15.17
N ASN A 260 26.69 -4.10 -15.19
CA ASN A 260 26.38 -3.27 -16.36
C ASN A 260 25.49 -2.05 -16.01
N PRO A 261 26.08 -0.90 -15.62
CA PRO A 261 25.31 0.32 -15.39
C PRO A 261 24.70 0.82 -16.70
N LEU A 262 23.57 1.53 -16.60
CA LEU A 262 22.94 2.20 -17.72
C LEU A 262 23.92 3.17 -18.39
N HIS A 263 23.99 3.09 -19.72
CA HIS A 263 24.66 4.11 -20.51
C HIS A 263 23.93 5.46 -20.32
N PRO A 264 24.64 6.61 -20.23
CA PRO A 264 24.02 7.91 -19.91
C PRO A 264 22.83 8.29 -20.81
N THR A 265 22.88 7.96 -22.10
CA THR A 265 21.75 8.22 -23.02
C THR A 265 20.51 7.38 -22.72
N ILE A 266 20.69 6.12 -22.28
CA ILE A 266 19.58 5.26 -21.87
C ILE A 266 19.04 5.74 -20.52
N GLU A 267 19.93 6.13 -19.60
CA GLU A 267 19.54 6.70 -18.31
C GLU A 267 18.63 7.93 -18.49
N THR A 268 19.03 8.90 -19.32
CA THR A 268 18.18 10.07 -19.62
C THR A 268 16.82 9.66 -20.17
N ARG A 269 16.78 8.72 -21.12
CA ARG A 269 15.52 8.25 -21.72
C ARG A 269 14.63 7.50 -20.72
N VAL A 270 15.22 6.73 -19.81
CA VAL A 270 14.50 6.07 -18.72
C VAL A 270 13.92 7.09 -17.74
N VAL A 271 14.68 8.14 -17.41
CA VAL A 271 14.21 9.25 -16.56
C VAL A 271 13.04 9.98 -17.21
N ASP A 272 13.16 10.32 -18.49
CA ASP A 272 12.11 11.03 -19.23
C ASP A 272 10.84 10.16 -19.32
N ALA A 273 10.97 8.90 -19.72
CA ALA A 273 9.83 7.98 -19.86
C ALA A 273 9.13 7.71 -18.51
N MET A 274 9.88 7.50 -17.41
CA MET A 274 9.29 7.32 -16.08
C MET A 274 8.64 8.60 -15.56
N THR A 275 9.21 9.77 -15.85
CA THR A 275 8.61 11.07 -15.49
C THR A 275 7.31 11.27 -16.24
N GLU A 276 7.33 11.07 -17.56
CA GLU A 276 6.18 11.20 -18.44
C GLU A 276 5.04 10.24 -18.08
N TYR A 277 5.38 9.03 -17.61
CA TYR A 277 4.40 8.05 -17.13
C TYR A 277 3.48 8.57 -16.02
N PHE A 278 3.93 9.57 -15.24
CA PHE A 278 3.16 10.23 -14.19
C PHE A 278 2.53 11.57 -14.61
N SER A 279 2.58 11.92 -15.90
CA SER A 279 1.88 13.06 -16.49
C SER A 279 0.42 12.73 -16.83
N PRO A 280 -0.50 13.73 -16.92
CA PRO A 280 -1.95 13.54 -17.01
C PRO A 280 -2.48 12.54 -18.05
N GLU A 281 -1.77 12.41 -19.18
CA GLU A 281 -2.18 11.57 -20.31
C GLU A 281 -1.88 10.07 -20.07
N TYR A 282 -0.97 9.77 -19.16
CA TYR A 282 -0.36 8.44 -19.01
C TYR A 282 -0.98 7.58 -17.89
N PRO A 283 -0.79 6.25 -17.94
CA PRO A 283 -1.38 5.33 -16.96
C PRO A 283 -0.94 5.57 -15.51
N GLY A 284 0.32 5.94 -15.27
CA GLY A 284 0.84 6.18 -13.92
C GLY A 284 0.12 7.31 -13.20
N TYR A 285 -0.21 8.41 -13.90
CA TYR A 285 -1.03 9.48 -13.36
C TYR A 285 -2.44 9.02 -12.98
N LYS A 286 -3.08 8.22 -13.85
CA LYS A 286 -4.41 7.65 -13.61
C LYS A 286 -4.41 6.74 -12.37
N LEU A 287 -3.37 5.93 -12.21
CA LEU A 287 -3.16 5.08 -11.04
C LEU A 287 -3.01 5.90 -9.75
N ILE A 288 -2.13 6.91 -9.74
CA ILE A 288 -1.94 7.80 -8.58
C ILE A 288 -3.26 8.47 -8.19
N ASN A 289 -4.00 9.01 -9.16
CA ASN A 289 -5.29 9.64 -8.88
C ASN A 289 -6.37 8.65 -8.46
N CYS A 290 -6.30 7.39 -8.91
CA CYS A 290 -7.14 6.32 -8.40
C CYS A 290 -6.87 6.06 -6.91
N ILE A 291 -5.59 5.85 -6.54
CA ILE A 291 -5.19 5.64 -5.14
C ILE A 291 -5.62 6.84 -4.29
N ARG A 292 -5.40 8.07 -4.78
CA ARG A 292 -5.82 9.30 -4.11
C ARG A 292 -7.31 9.30 -3.76
N LYS A 293 -8.16 9.01 -4.75
CA LYS A 293 -9.62 8.94 -4.56
C LYS A 293 -10.01 7.81 -3.60
N LEU A 294 -9.34 6.67 -3.67
CA LEU A 294 -9.61 5.57 -2.74
C LEU A 294 -9.20 5.92 -1.30
N GLN A 295 -8.08 6.64 -1.11
CA GLN A 295 -7.67 7.16 0.20
C GLN A 295 -8.70 8.13 0.79
N GLU A 296 -9.30 8.99 -0.04
CA GLU A 296 -10.37 9.92 0.35
C GLU A 296 -11.67 9.19 0.71
N GLN A 297 -12.09 8.25 -0.13
CA GLN A 297 -13.33 7.50 0.04
C GLN A 297 -13.35 6.64 1.31
N HIS A 298 -12.21 6.07 1.67
CA HIS A 298 -12.10 5.16 2.83
C HIS A 298 -11.61 5.86 4.11
N ASP A 299 -11.27 7.14 4.06
CA ASP A 299 -10.97 7.93 5.26
C ASP A 299 -11.35 9.40 5.02
N PRO A 300 -12.65 9.71 4.91
CA PRO A 300 -13.12 11.06 4.63
C PRO A 300 -13.04 11.98 5.86
N GLN A 301 -13.11 11.41 7.07
CA GLN A 301 -13.19 12.16 8.33
C GLN A 301 -11.87 12.23 9.08
N GLY A 302 -10.90 11.38 8.74
CA GLY A 302 -9.61 11.31 9.41
C GLY A 302 -9.65 10.46 10.67
N VAL A 303 -8.51 9.82 10.97
CA VAL A 303 -8.40 8.80 12.02
C VAL A 303 -8.73 9.29 13.44
N THR A 304 -8.60 10.58 13.73
CA THR A 304 -8.89 11.12 15.07
C THR A 304 -10.38 11.24 15.37
N THR A 305 -11.26 11.06 14.38
CA THR A 305 -12.71 11.05 14.60
C THR A 305 -13.20 9.72 15.16
N ARG A 306 -12.39 8.66 15.06
CA ARG A 306 -12.75 7.32 15.53
C ARG A 306 -13.11 7.29 17.01
N SER A 307 -12.42 8.02 17.88
CA SER A 307 -12.71 8.04 19.32
C SER A 307 -14.17 8.39 19.61
N PHE A 308 -14.76 9.33 18.89
CA PHE A 308 -16.18 9.66 19.00
C PHE A 308 -17.09 8.44 18.70
N PHE A 309 -16.82 7.71 17.63
CA PHE A 309 -17.59 6.51 17.27
C PHE A 309 -17.31 5.33 18.21
N ALA A 310 -16.11 5.24 18.75
CA ALA A 310 -15.74 4.23 19.73
C ALA A 310 -16.54 4.39 21.03
N ASP A 311 -16.65 5.62 21.53
CA ASP A 311 -17.43 5.95 22.72
C ASP A 311 -18.93 5.68 22.48
N ALA A 312 -19.46 6.05 21.31
CA ALA A 312 -20.85 5.75 20.92
C ALA A 312 -21.13 4.25 20.90
N ALA A 313 -20.25 3.45 20.29
CA ALA A 313 -20.38 2.00 20.23
C ALA A 313 -20.22 1.32 21.61
N GLU A 314 -19.42 1.89 22.52
CA GLU A 314 -19.30 1.40 23.89
C GLU A 314 -20.62 1.60 24.65
N ASN A 315 -21.19 2.81 24.61
CA ASN A 315 -22.51 3.09 25.16
C ASN A 315 -23.58 2.17 24.56
N ALA A 316 -23.53 1.93 23.24
CA ALA A 316 -24.44 1.03 22.56
C ALA A 316 -24.33 -0.42 23.06
N ARG A 317 -23.11 -0.93 23.30
CA ARG A 317 -22.90 -2.27 23.87
C ARG A 317 -23.48 -2.38 25.28
N GLU A 318 -23.36 -1.35 26.10
CA GLU A 318 -23.97 -1.31 27.43
C GLU A 318 -25.50 -1.36 27.35
N ILE A 319 -26.11 -0.56 26.46
CA ILE A 319 -27.56 -0.55 26.21
C ILE A 319 -28.04 -1.94 25.79
N LEU A 320 -27.37 -2.58 24.83
CA LEU A 320 -27.73 -3.94 24.39
C LEU A 320 -27.59 -4.97 25.51
N GLY A 321 -26.57 -4.83 26.36
CA GLY A 321 -26.40 -5.66 27.56
C GLY A 321 -27.61 -5.56 28.51
N ILE A 322 -28.07 -4.33 28.78
CA ILE A 322 -29.23 -4.06 29.63
C ILE A 322 -30.52 -4.67 29.02
N ILE A 323 -30.76 -4.41 27.73
CA ILE A 323 -31.93 -4.93 27.00
C ILE A 323 -31.96 -6.46 27.02
N ASN A 324 -30.81 -7.11 26.77
CA ASN A 324 -30.70 -8.57 26.72
C ASN A 324 -30.92 -9.25 28.08
N LEU A 325 -30.63 -8.55 29.19
CA LEU A 325 -30.88 -9.05 30.55
C LEU A 325 -32.35 -8.92 30.99
N GLY A 326 -33.24 -8.42 30.13
CA GLY A 326 -34.65 -8.18 30.48
C GLY A 326 -34.83 -7.06 31.51
N GLN A 327 -33.77 -6.31 31.78
CA GLN A 327 -33.82 -5.09 32.58
C GLN A 327 -34.26 -3.99 31.62
N GLY A 328 -35.57 -3.69 31.58
CA GLY A 328 -36.05 -2.53 30.80
C GLY A 328 -35.28 -1.27 31.20
N PRO A 329 -35.10 -0.28 30.30
CA PRO A 329 -34.29 0.92 30.56
C PRO A 329 -34.88 1.71 31.73
N LEU A 330 -34.41 1.43 32.96
CA LEU A 330 -34.80 2.15 34.17
C LEU A 330 -33.94 3.39 34.40
N LEU A 331 -33.15 3.83 33.42
CA LEU A 331 -32.15 4.90 33.60
C LEU A 331 -32.00 5.82 32.38
N PHE A 332 -33.09 6.43 31.90
CA PHE A 332 -32.98 7.65 31.10
C PHE A 332 -34.07 8.68 31.45
N THR A 333 -34.23 8.98 32.74
CA THR A 333 -34.66 10.33 33.14
C THR A 333 -33.90 10.71 34.40
N ARG A 334 -33.07 11.76 34.36
CA ARG A 334 -32.61 12.43 35.58
C ARG A 334 -33.81 13.28 36.03
N PRO A 335 -34.52 12.97 37.13
CA PRO A 335 -35.63 13.81 37.54
C PRO A 335 -35.06 15.10 38.12
N PRO A 336 -35.66 16.27 37.88
CA PRO A 336 -35.35 17.45 38.67
C PRO A 336 -35.68 17.15 40.14
N PRO A 337 -34.91 17.70 41.10
CA PRO A 337 -35.24 17.54 42.50
C PRO A 337 -36.61 18.20 42.70
N HIS A 338 -37.53 17.48 43.35
CA HIS A 338 -38.93 17.87 43.63
C HIS A 338 -39.98 17.46 42.59
N GLN A 339 -40.24 16.16 42.48
CA GLN A 339 -41.60 15.61 42.35
C GLN A 339 -41.57 14.10 42.63
N ARG A 340 -41.91 13.70 43.86
CA ARG A 340 -42.25 12.31 44.21
C ARG A 340 -43.76 12.20 44.17
N SER A 341 -44.32 11.60 43.12
CA SER A 341 -45.57 10.80 43.15
C SER A 341 -46.20 10.68 41.76
N THR A 342 -45.52 10.06 40.81
CA THR A 342 -46.15 9.41 39.64
C THR A 342 -45.31 8.19 39.28
N PRO A 343 -45.92 7.02 39.01
CA PRO A 343 -45.17 5.89 38.47
C PRO A 343 -44.59 6.29 37.11
N LEU A 344 -43.28 6.10 36.94
CA LEU A 344 -42.61 6.25 35.65
C LEU A 344 -43.32 5.36 34.62
N PRO A 345 -43.68 5.87 33.43
CA PRO A 345 -44.26 5.03 32.39
C PRO A 345 -43.26 3.92 32.06
N GLN A 346 -43.72 2.67 32.10
CA GLN A 346 -42.88 1.57 31.67
C GLN A 346 -42.57 1.74 30.18
N PRO A 347 -41.31 1.53 29.75
CA PRO A 347 -40.95 1.67 28.35
C PRO A 347 -41.82 0.75 27.52
N SER A 348 -42.53 1.31 26.54
CA SER A 348 -43.30 0.53 25.57
C SER A 348 -42.35 -0.35 24.76
N THR A 349 -42.83 -1.52 24.34
CA THR A 349 -42.06 -2.46 23.49
C THR A 349 -41.54 -1.82 22.20
N SER A 350 -42.22 -0.77 21.69
CA SER A 350 -41.76 0.04 20.56
C SER A 350 -40.46 0.79 20.85
N ASN A 351 -40.31 1.35 22.06
CA ASN A 351 -39.16 2.16 22.45
C ASN A 351 -37.89 1.29 22.62
N ILE A 352 -38.06 0.09 23.20
CA ILE A 352 -36.96 -0.89 23.35
C ILE A 352 -36.47 -1.38 21.98
N THR A 353 -37.39 -1.59 21.02
CA THR A 353 -37.02 -2.04 19.68
C THR A 353 -36.24 -0.97 18.92
N GLU A 354 -36.66 0.29 19.00
CA GLU A 354 -35.97 1.43 18.38
C GLU A 354 -34.59 1.69 19.01
N GLU A 355 -34.51 1.62 20.34
CA GLU A 355 -33.25 1.81 21.08
C GLU A 355 -32.25 0.69 20.78
N LYS A 356 -32.71 -0.57 20.70
CA LYS A 356 -31.92 -1.71 20.25
C LYS A 356 -31.37 -1.49 18.83
N ALA A 357 -32.23 -1.08 17.88
CA ALA A 357 -31.81 -0.86 16.51
C ALA A 357 -30.77 0.27 16.38
N ARG A 358 -30.93 1.36 17.16
CA ARG A 358 -29.95 2.45 17.21
C ARG A 358 -28.61 1.99 17.75
N ALA A 359 -28.60 1.22 18.83
CA ALA A 359 -27.38 0.69 19.42
C ALA A 359 -26.65 -0.30 18.47
N GLU A 360 -27.40 -1.16 17.78
CA GLU A 360 -26.83 -2.05 16.75
C GLU A 360 -26.22 -1.25 15.59
N GLU A 361 -26.85 -0.16 15.17
CA GLU A 361 -26.32 0.72 14.13
C GLU A 361 -25.03 1.45 14.58
N ASP A 362 -24.96 1.98 15.80
CA ASP A 362 -23.75 2.64 16.32
C ASP A 362 -22.53 1.71 16.34
N ILE A 363 -22.72 0.44 16.69
CA ILE A 363 -21.67 -0.59 16.65
C ILE A 363 -21.24 -0.85 15.21
N LYS A 364 -22.20 -1.03 14.30
CA LYS A 364 -21.94 -1.30 12.89
C LYS A 364 -21.21 -0.14 12.21
N VAL A 365 -21.55 1.11 12.55
CA VAL A 365 -20.86 2.31 12.06
C VAL A 365 -19.38 2.29 12.46
N LEU A 366 -19.05 1.92 13.70
CA LEU A 366 -17.66 1.78 14.13
C LEU A 366 -16.93 0.66 13.37
N GLU A 367 -17.56 -0.50 13.19
CA GLU A 367 -16.98 -1.63 12.46
C GLU A 367 -16.67 -1.26 11.00
N GLU A 368 -17.60 -0.54 10.33
CA GLU A 368 -17.40 -0.05 8.98
C GLU A 368 -16.31 1.02 8.90
N LEU A 369 -16.27 1.95 9.87
CA LEU A 369 -15.20 2.94 9.98
C LEU A 369 -13.83 2.27 10.13
N ASP A 370 -13.71 1.28 11.02
CA ASP A 370 -12.45 0.56 11.26
C ASP A 370 -12.01 -0.21 10.01
N LYS A 371 -12.94 -0.86 9.31
CA LYS A 371 -12.67 -1.50 8.02
C LYS A 371 -12.15 -0.50 6.99
N ASN A 372 -12.80 0.64 6.85
CA ASN A 372 -12.42 1.68 5.89
C ASN A 372 -11.06 2.29 6.23
N LEU A 373 -10.79 2.60 7.50
CA LEU A 373 -9.48 3.09 7.95
C LEU A 373 -8.36 2.10 7.63
N ARG A 374 -8.60 0.79 7.80
CA ARG A 374 -7.62 -0.25 7.44
C ARG A 374 -7.31 -0.23 5.94
N VAL A 375 -8.31 -0.09 5.08
CA VAL A 375 -8.10 0.06 3.62
C VAL A 375 -7.30 1.33 3.32
N ALA A 376 -7.72 2.48 3.85
CA ALA A 376 -7.04 3.76 3.62
C ALA A 376 -5.56 3.72 4.06
N MET A 377 -5.27 3.13 5.22
CA MET A 377 -3.90 3.01 5.72
C MET A 377 -3.06 1.99 4.93
N SER A 378 -3.69 0.99 4.31
CA SER A 378 -3.01 0.08 3.39
C SER A 378 -2.62 0.81 2.10
N LEU A 379 -3.54 1.60 1.53
CA LEU A 379 -3.27 2.44 0.36
C LEU A 379 -2.20 3.53 0.61
N ARG A 380 -2.08 4.04 1.84
CA ARG A 380 -1.05 5.03 2.23
C ARG A 380 0.32 4.42 2.50
N ASP A 381 0.38 3.12 2.75
CA ASP A 381 1.62 2.41 3.10
C ASP A 381 2.04 1.36 2.07
N CYS A 382 1.31 1.26 0.95
CA CYS A 382 1.68 0.45 -0.20
C CYS A 382 2.95 0.97 -0.87
N SER A 383 3.50 0.12 -1.73
CA SER A 383 4.62 0.44 -2.61
C SER A 383 4.19 0.30 -4.07
N LEU A 384 4.78 1.11 -4.93
CA LEU A 384 4.61 1.09 -6.37
C LEU A 384 5.98 0.78 -6.98
N PHE A 385 6.10 -0.40 -7.59
CA PHE A 385 7.26 -0.73 -8.41
C PHE A 385 7.01 -0.22 -9.82
N VAL A 386 7.89 0.65 -10.30
CA VAL A 386 7.85 1.23 -11.64
C VAL A 386 9.03 0.67 -12.41
N ARG A 387 8.75 -0.10 -13.46
CA ARG A 387 9.76 -0.76 -14.29
C ARG A 387 9.80 -0.10 -15.66
N ALA A 388 10.98 0.31 -16.07
CA ALA A 388 11.28 0.70 -17.44
C ALA A 388 11.97 -0.47 -18.13
N ASN A 389 11.33 -1.04 -19.14
CA ASN A 389 11.95 -2.00 -20.04
C ASN A 389 12.55 -1.21 -21.21
N TYR A 390 13.81 -1.46 -21.52
CA TYR A 390 14.53 -0.74 -22.56
C TYR A 390 15.20 -1.73 -23.53
N SER A 391 14.97 -1.51 -24.83
CA SER A 391 15.59 -2.29 -25.90
C SER A 391 15.96 -1.34 -27.03
N GLY A 392 17.27 -1.07 -27.17
CA GLY A 392 17.77 -0.06 -28.09
C GLY A 392 17.13 1.31 -27.86
N ASP A 393 16.40 1.80 -28.86
CA ASP A 393 15.78 3.12 -28.85
C ASP A 393 14.34 3.20 -28.31
N VAL A 394 13.80 2.10 -27.79
CA VAL A 394 12.47 2.07 -27.19
C VAL A 394 12.55 1.88 -25.67
N VAL A 395 11.83 2.72 -24.93
CA VAL A 395 11.57 2.54 -23.49
C VAL A 395 10.07 2.38 -23.30
N SER A 396 9.66 1.35 -22.57
CA SER A 396 8.28 1.17 -22.12
C SER A 396 8.24 1.13 -20.61
N VAL A 397 7.22 1.76 -20.01
CA VAL A 397 7.08 1.86 -18.56
C VAL A 397 5.81 1.17 -18.12
N GLU A 398 5.94 0.33 -17.10
CA GLU A 398 4.83 -0.28 -16.38
C GLU A 398 4.97 -0.06 -14.89
N ALA A 399 3.85 -0.15 -14.17
CA ALA A 399 3.87 -0.08 -12.71
C ALA A 399 2.95 -1.10 -12.07
N LYS A 400 3.42 -1.69 -10.97
CA LYS A 400 2.70 -2.67 -10.16
C LYS A 400 2.65 -2.23 -8.70
N LEU A 401 1.46 -2.25 -8.12
CA LEU A 401 1.22 -2.02 -6.70
C LEU A 401 1.48 -3.28 -5.90
N VAL A 402 2.26 -3.11 -4.83
CA VAL A 402 2.64 -4.16 -3.90
C VAL A 402 2.41 -3.68 -2.45
N ASP A 403 2.52 -4.58 -1.48
CA ASP A 403 2.30 -4.30 -0.05
C ASP A 403 0.88 -3.76 0.28
N LEU A 404 -0.14 -4.30 -0.40
CA LEU A 404 -1.56 -3.97 -0.19
C LEU A 404 -2.26 -4.84 0.88
N ASP A 405 -1.50 -5.54 1.74
CA ASP A 405 -2.08 -6.28 2.86
C ASP A 405 -2.90 -5.34 3.75
N LEU A 406 -4.14 -5.73 4.05
CA LEU A 406 -4.95 -4.94 4.96
C LEU A 406 -4.27 -4.83 6.31
N LYS A 407 -4.05 -3.60 6.75
CA LYS A 407 -3.45 -3.37 8.06
C LYS A 407 -4.36 -3.92 9.16
N SER A 408 -3.76 -4.48 10.21
CA SER A 408 -4.50 -4.97 11.38
C SER A 408 -5.22 -3.84 12.12
N GLU A 409 -6.44 -4.11 12.58
CA GLU A 409 -7.24 -3.23 13.45
C GLU A 409 -6.49 -2.81 14.73
N ARG A 410 -5.58 -3.66 15.23
CA ARG A 410 -4.77 -3.38 16.42
C ARG A 410 -3.84 -2.18 16.26
N LYS A 411 -3.65 -1.70 15.03
CA LYS A 411 -2.81 -0.52 14.72
C LYS A 411 -3.60 0.78 14.73
N ILE A 412 -4.93 0.74 14.84
CA ILE A 412 -5.77 1.94 14.69
C ILE A 412 -5.46 2.98 15.77
N SER A 413 -5.39 2.56 17.04
CA SER A 413 -5.01 3.46 18.15
C SER A 413 -3.60 4.04 17.99
N GLU A 414 -2.67 3.30 17.36
CA GLU A 414 -1.34 3.82 17.03
C GLU A 414 -1.41 4.93 15.98
N TRP A 415 -2.29 4.81 14.99
CA TRP A 415 -2.50 5.81 13.95
C TRP A 415 -3.13 7.07 14.50
N GLU A 416 -4.18 6.94 15.30
CA GLU A 416 -4.82 8.04 16.00
C GLU A 416 -3.80 8.80 16.86
N ARG A 417 -3.07 8.09 17.71
CA ARG A 417 -2.02 8.70 18.55
C ARG A 417 -0.98 9.45 17.73
N LYS A 418 -0.50 8.89 16.61
CA LYS A 418 0.46 9.56 15.74
C LYS A 418 -0.12 10.83 15.13
N GLU A 419 -1.37 10.79 14.69
CA GLU A 419 -2.03 11.96 14.11
C GLU A 419 -2.20 13.07 15.15
N THR A 420 -2.70 12.73 16.34
CA THR A 420 -2.79 13.65 17.49
C THR A 420 -1.43 14.24 17.86
N GLN A 421 -0.35 13.46 17.82
CA GLN A 421 1.01 13.96 18.09
C GLN A 421 1.50 14.96 17.03
N LEU A 422 1.14 14.78 15.75
CA LEU A 422 1.50 15.73 14.69
C LEU A 422 0.76 17.06 14.86
N ILE A 423 -0.52 16.99 15.26
CA ILE A 423 -1.36 18.17 15.52
C ILE A 423 -0.87 18.92 16.76
N ASN A 424 -0.78 18.24 17.90
CA ASN A 424 -0.40 18.85 19.18
C ASN A 424 1.07 19.29 19.20
N GLY A 425 1.94 18.58 18.47
CA GLY A 425 3.32 18.97 18.26
C GLY A 425 3.52 20.11 17.25
N LEU A 426 2.44 20.70 16.71
CA LEU A 426 2.48 21.82 15.76
C LEU A 426 3.30 21.55 14.48
N TYR A 427 3.53 20.30 14.12
CA TYR A 427 4.32 19.92 12.95
C TYR A 427 3.62 20.29 11.63
N TYR A 428 2.29 20.22 11.61
CA TYR A 428 1.48 20.74 10.50
C TYR A 428 1.69 22.25 10.29
N LYS A 429 1.85 23.02 11.37
CA LYS A 429 2.02 24.48 11.31
C LYS A 429 3.47 24.91 11.05
N GLY A 430 4.40 23.96 10.96
CA GLY A 430 5.83 24.22 10.81
C GLY A 430 6.51 24.75 12.07
N LEU A 431 5.99 24.43 13.26
CA LEU A 431 6.49 24.96 14.55
C LEU A 431 6.94 23.85 15.52
N GLY A 432 7.02 22.60 15.06
CA GLY A 432 7.27 21.45 15.93
C GLY A 432 8.73 21.21 16.28
N GLY A 433 9.66 21.82 15.53
CA GLY A 433 11.09 21.85 15.85
C GLY A 433 11.53 23.06 16.70
N GLY A 434 10.59 23.95 17.06
CA GLY A 434 10.86 25.26 17.68
C GLY A 434 10.34 26.42 16.83
N GLN A 435 10.56 27.66 17.29
CA GLN A 435 9.99 28.89 16.70
C GLN A 435 10.49 29.20 15.26
N LEU A 436 11.48 28.45 14.75
CA LEU A 436 12.11 28.61 13.43
C LEU A 436 12.13 27.30 12.61
N ASP A 437 11.22 26.36 12.87
CA ASP A 437 11.15 25.08 12.15
C ASP A 437 10.65 25.22 10.70
N ARG A 438 10.12 26.39 10.30
CA ARG A 438 9.76 26.65 8.90
C ARG A 438 11.01 26.92 8.08
N ASP A 439 11.28 26.07 7.11
CA ASP A 439 12.31 26.31 6.10
C ASP A 439 11.65 26.71 4.76
N TYR A 440 11.98 27.91 4.27
CA TYR A 440 11.47 28.45 3.00
C TYR A 440 11.91 27.63 1.78
N THR A 441 12.88 26.73 1.94
CA THR A 441 13.35 25.79 0.91
C THR A 441 12.60 24.44 0.94
N GLU A 442 11.64 24.24 1.87
CA GLU A 442 10.85 23.02 1.91
C GLU A 442 10.05 22.80 0.62
N ASP A 443 10.33 21.67 -0.02
CA ASP A 443 9.59 21.09 -1.13
C ASP A 443 8.29 20.42 -0.62
N CYS A 444 7.36 21.24 -0.16
CA CYS A 444 6.03 20.82 0.28
C CYS A 444 4.98 21.67 -0.42
N LEU A 445 4.04 21.04 -1.14
CA LEU A 445 3.01 21.75 -1.90
C LEU A 445 2.16 22.68 -1.01
N VAL A 446 1.84 22.26 0.23
CA VAL A 446 1.09 23.10 1.18
C VAL A 446 1.91 24.34 1.57
N ALA A 447 3.22 24.17 1.74
CA ALA A 447 4.13 25.26 2.11
C ALA A 447 4.31 26.23 0.94
N GLU A 448 4.44 25.72 -0.29
CA GLU A 448 4.47 26.53 -1.51
C GLU A 448 3.22 27.40 -1.65
N ARG A 449 2.03 26.78 -1.49
CA ARG A 449 0.76 27.51 -1.52
C ARG A 449 0.66 28.53 -0.40
N TRP A 450 1.08 28.18 0.81
CA TRP A 450 1.11 29.11 1.95
C TRP A 450 2.02 30.32 1.65
N ARG A 451 3.24 30.09 1.15
CA ARG A 451 4.21 31.14 0.78
C ARG A 451 3.69 32.06 -0.33
N ALA A 452 2.86 31.56 -1.24
CA ALA A 452 2.25 32.37 -2.29
C ALA A 452 1.21 33.37 -1.75
N HIS A 453 0.60 33.12 -0.58
CA HIS A 453 -0.48 33.93 -0.02
C HIS A 453 -0.07 34.76 1.21
N VAL A 454 1.12 34.53 1.78
CA VAL A 454 1.62 35.30 2.94
C VAL A 454 2.63 36.36 2.49
N PRO A 455 2.47 37.65 2.86
CA PRO A 455 3.40 38.71 2.50
C PRO A 455 4.82 38.40 3.00
N ARG A 456 5.85 38.72 2.21
CA ARG A 456 7.29 38.47 2.46
C ARG A 456 7.87 39.04 3.78
N ASN A 457 7.07 39.74 4.59
CA ASN A 457 7.51 40.49 5.77
C ASN A 457 7.02 39.88 7.10
N TRP A 458 6.67 38.59 7.13
CA TRP A 458 6.27 37.86 8.35
C TRP A 458 7.30 36.81 8.76
#